data_AF-A0AA91GLZ4-F1
#
_entry.id   AF-A0AA91GLZ4-F1
#
_cell.length_a   1.000
_cell.length_b   1.000
_cell.length_c   1.000
_cell.angle_alpha   90.00
_cell.angle_beta   90.00
_cell.angle_gamma   90.00
#
_symmetry.space_group_name_H-M   'P 1'
#
loop_
_entity.id
_entity.type
_entity.pdbx_description
1 polymer ?
#
loop_
_entity_poly.entity_id
_entity_poly.type
_entity_poly.pdbx_seq_one_letter_code
_entity_poly.pdbx_strand_id
1 'polypeptide(L)'
;MAGKRDTSKDGFDNKLQTFLLTNFKGIWEIVQSNEFLKHKVNKTLINSLIYKIPTRPNPYSMMTLDEYIPDTKIPKKTDTYTSWELLNDRTYIGRHLPPDPKLNSEKNLPKVEDLAVLFRKRDGKTIYSPKSTMLFPYWVQWFTDSFLRIDHTQEKKLKNTSNHEIDLCNVYGLNRKRTHLLRTFQGGKFKTQKLKRQDGVEEEYPLFYYADPAQGIVDPQFDGLYEPINDEKRLPVDKKQYLFAMGVERANVQIGYVMLNTLCIREHNRLCDELASNYPDWDDERLFQTSRNILMAIILKIIMEEYINHITPYHFKLFADPEAFVKESWYRPNWMTIEFDFVYRWHSAIPETFIYDGQPTHIATSLWNNKMFIDKGLGALMEETCSQPGTRIGLFNTPDILVELTELPSIRLGRQLQLASYNDYREMCGFPRVTKFEQITGDEFAQEKLKELYGHVDNIEFYVGIYAEEVRKNSTIPPLVARLIGIDAFSEALNNPLLSPTIFNKDTFSPVGWEIIQNTKTVSDLVNRNVPPSEKKYKVTFDL
;
A
#
# COMPACT_ATOMS: atom_id res chain seq x y z
N MET A 1 -21.51 23.62 10.44
CA MET A 1 -20.19 23.98 11.01
C MET A 1 -19.67 22.73 11.69
N ALA A 2 -18.41 22.31 11.51
CA ALA A 2 -17.92 21.12 12.21
C ALA A 2 -17.84 21.43 13.71
N GLY A 3 -18.59 20.68 14.52
CA GLY A 3 -18.41 20.69 15.96
C GLY A 3 -17.05 20.10 16.34
N LYS A 4 -16.59 20.34 17.57
CA LYS A 4 -15.39 19.67 18.08
C LYS A 4 -15.75 18.24 18.47
N ARG A 5 -15.02 17.23 17.96
CA ARG A 5 -15.22 15.82 18.34
C ARG A 5 -15.06 15.61 19.84
N ASP A 6 -15.92 14.76 20.41
CA ASP A 6 -15.79 14.28 21.78
C ASP A 6 -14.64 13.25 21.89
N THR A 7 -13.54 13.64 22.53
CA THR A 7 -12.36 12.77 22.69
C THR A 7 -12.45 11.85 23.93
N SER A 8 -13.57 11.82 24.66
CA SER A 8 -13.70 11.05 25.91
C SER A 8 -13.38 9.56 25.76
N LYS A 9 -13.54 9.00 24.55
CA LYS A 9 -13.27 7.58 24.23
C LYS A 9 -11.96 7.32 23.48
N ASP A 10 -10.99 8.23 23.52
CA ASP A 10 -9.65 7.98 22.97
C ASP A 10 -8.75 7.19 23.94
N GLY A 11 -9.08 7.15 25.24
CA GLY A 11 -8.26 6.53 26.29
C GLY A 11 -7.12 7.43 26.78
N PHE A 12 -6.82 7.39 28.08
CA PHE A 12 -5.83 8.28 28.69
C PHE A 12 -4.41 8.05 28.16
N ASP A 13 -3.95 6.80 28.15
CA ASP A 13 -2.59 6.45 27.71
C ASP A 13 -2.36 6.78 26.23
N ASN A 14 -3.37 6.56 25.38
CA ASN A 14 -3.30 6.91 23.97
C ASN A 14 -3.19 8.43 23.76
N LYS A 15 -3.94 9.23 24.56
CA LYS A 15 -3.84 10.70 24.52
C LYS A 15 -2.48 11.17 24.98
N LEU A 16 -1.96 10.63 26.08
CA LEU A 16 -0.65 10.98 26.61
C LEU A 16 0.47 10.64 25.62
N GLN A 17 0.46 9.42 25.07
CA GLN A 17 1.42 9.00 24.05
C GLN A 17 1.37 9.93 22.83
N THR A 18 0.18 10.24 22.33
CA THR A 18 0.00 11.14 21.20
C THR A 18 0.54 12.53 21.53
N PHE A 19 0.20 13.07 22.70
CA PHE A 19 0.66 14.38 23.14
C PHE A 19 2.19 14.46 23.20
N LEU A 20 2.86 13.46 23.80
CA LEU A 20 4.31 13.43 23.88
C LEU A 20 4.97 13.38 22.49
N LEU A 21 4.45 12.55 21.58
CA LEU A 21 5.04 12.34 20.25
C LEU A 21 4.81 13.50 19.27
N THR A 22 3.79 14.33 19.50
CA THR A 22 3.41 15.45 18.62
C THR A 22 3.67 16.84 19.22
N ASN A 23 4.29 16.88 20.41
CA ASN A 23 4.73 18.11 21.06
C ASN A 23 6.22 18.00 21.43
N PHE A 24 6.79 19.08 21.96
CA PHE A 24 8.19 19.12 22.41
C PHE A 24 9.22 18.85 21.31
N LYS A 25 8.99 19.41 20.11
CA LYS A 25 9.89 19.25 18.94
C LYS A 25 11.39 19.36 19.28
N GLY A 26 11.79 20.38 20.05
CA GLY A 26 13.20 20.56 20.45
C GLY A 26 13.77 19.42 21.31
N ILE A 27 12.96 18.79 22.17
CA ILE A 27 13.40 17.61 22.94
C ILE A 27 13.64 16.44 21.99
N TRP A 28 12.74 16.22 21.02
CA TRP A 28 12.91 15.15 20.03
C TRP A 28 14.12 15.37 19.13
N GLU A 29 14.43 16.61 18.76
CA GLU A 29 15.66 16.96 18.01
C GLU A 29 16.93 16.66 18.82
N ILE A 30 16.92 16.95 20.13
CA ILE A 30 18.04 16.60 21.03
C ILE A 30 18.19 15.08 21.16
N VAL A 31 17.08 14.35 21.31
CA VAL A 31 17.09 12.88 21.37
C VAL A 31 17.63 12.30 20.06
N GLN A 32 17.20 12.83 18.92
CA GLN A 32 17.54 12.32 17.60
C GLN A 32 18.98 12.65 17.18
N SER A 33 19.57 13.73 17.70
CA SER A 33 20.98 14.09 17.46
C SER A 33 21.98 13.27 18.29
N ASN A 34 21.53 12.50 19.27
CA ASN A 34 22.38 11.62 20.06
C ASN A 34 22.30 10.16 19.56
N GLU A 35 23.42 9.58 19.13
CA GLU A 35 23.50 8.22 18.57
C GLU A 35 22.91 7.15 19.49
N PHE A 36 23.25 7.16 20.79
CA PHE A 36 22.74 6.13 21.70
C PHE A 36 21.22 6.29 21.94
N LEU A 37 20.77 7.52 22.19
CA LEU A 37 19.37 7.82 22.49
C LEU A 37 18.48 7.58 21.27
N LYS A 38 18.89 7.99 20.06
CA LYS A 38 18.08 7.83 18.85
C LYS A 38 17.78 6.35 18.58
N HIS A 39 18.76 5.44 18.70
CA HIS A 39 18.56 4.01 18.49
C HIS A 39 17.66 3.40 19.58
N LYS A 40 17.92 3.74 20.85
CA LYS A 40 17.11 3.25 21.98
C LYS A 40 15.65 3.72 21.87
N VAL A 41 15.43 4.98 21.52
CA VAL A 41 14.08 5.55 21.36
C VAL A 41 13.40 4.99 20.11
N ASN A 42 14.09 4.87 18.98
CA ASN A 42 13.55 4.26 17.76
C ASN A 42 13.00 2.86 18.05
N LYS A 43 13.83 2.01 18.68
CA LYS A 43 13.43 0.67 19.11
C LYS A 43 12.23 0.70 20.05
N THR A 44 12.24 1.57 21.05
CA THR A 44 11.16 1.67 22.05
C THR A 44 9.84 2.09 21.41
N LEU A 45 9.86 3.05 20.49
CA LEU A 45 8.68 3.54 19.80
C LEU A 45 8.10 2.48 18.87
N ILE A 46 8.92 1.81 18.05
CA ILE A 46 8.48 0.72 17.17
C ILE A 46 7.88 -0.43 17.98
N ASN A 47 8.57 -0.88 19.04
CA ASN A 47 8.04 -1.90 19.95
C ASN A 47 6.70 -1.46 20.56
N SER A 48 6.57 -0.20 20.99
CA SER A 48 5.32 0.32 21.54
C SER A 48 4.17 0.32 20.53
N LEU A 49 4.43 0.39 19.23
CA LEU A 49 3.41 0.32 18.19
C LEU A 49 2.94 -1.13 17.98
N ILE A 50 3.88 -2.08 17.94
CA ILE A 50 3.61 -3.49 17.65
C ILE A 50 2.95 -4.20 18.85
N TYR A 51 3.43 -3.96 20.08
CA TYR A 51 2.93 -4.61 21.30
C TYR A 51 1.55 -4.11 21.76
N LYS A 52 0.79 -3.42 20.90
CA LYS A 52 -0.59 -2.99 21.21
C LYS A 52 -1.59 -4.13 21.14
N ILE A 53 -1.24 -5.23 20.47
CA ILE A 53 -2.00 -6.48 20.45
C ILE A 53 -1.06 -7.66 20.71
N PRO A 54 -1.58 -8.86 21.05
CA PRO A 54 -0.79 -10.08 21.06
C PRO A 54 -0.06 -10.29 19.73
N THR A 55 1.22 -10.64 19.81
CA THR A 55 2.05 -10.83 18.62
C THR A 55 1.76 -12.17 17.95
N ARG A 56 1.93 -12.25 16.62
CA ARG A 56 1.74 -13.46 15.80
C ARG A 56 2.47 -14.71 16.35
N PRO A 57 2.06 -15.94 15.98
CA PRO A 57 1.04 -16.30 14.99
C PRO A 57 -0.37 -15.88 15.41
N ASN A 58 -1.16 -15.41 14.46
CA ASN A 58 -2.56 -15.12 14.69
C ASN A 58 -3.35 -16.43 14.76
N PRO A 59 -4.33 -16.56 15.68
CA PRO A 59 -5.06 -17.82 15.87
C PRO A 59 -6.03 -18.16 14.74
N TYR A 60 -6.29 -17.22 13.81
CA TYR A 60 -7.31 -17.32 12.77
C TYR A 60 -6.79 -16.89 11.40
N SER A 61 -7.42 -17.44 10.34
CA SER A 61 -7.24 -17.03 8.95
C SER A 61 -8.57 -17.06 8.20
N MET A 62 -8.59 -16.63 6.94
CA MET A 62 -9.80 -16.64 6.11
C MET A 62 -10.35 -18.06 5.85
N MET A 63 -9.58 -19.13 6.08
CA MET A 63 -10.06 -20.52 6.03
C MET A 63 -11.12 -20.83 7.11
N THR A 64 -11.27 -19.97 8.13
CA THR A 64 -12.41 -20.03 9.07
C THR A 64 -13.78 -19.87 8.38
N LEU A 65 -13.80 -19.30 7.17
CA LEU A 65 -14.99 -19.04 6.38
C LEU A 65 -15.25 -20.09 5.30
N ASP A 66 -14.38 -21.10 5.15
CA ASP A 66 -14.60 -22.17 4.18
C ASP A 66 -15.89 -22.92 4.48
N GLU A 67 -16.76 -23.03 3.47
CA GLU A 67 -18.07 -23.68 3.56
C GLU A 67 -17.97 -25.22 3.70
N TYR A 68 -16.81 -25.78 3.35
CA TYR A 68 -16.54 -27.21 3.34
C TYR A 68 -15.20 -27.51 4.02
N ILE A 69 -15.05 -28.74 4.54
CA ILE A 69 -13.73 -29.22 4.97
C ILE A 69 -12.81 -29.22 3.73
N PRO A 70 -11.58 -28.67 3.82
CA PRO A 70 -10.65 -28.59 2.70
C PRO A 70 -10.57 -29.90 1.90
N ASP A 71 -10.59 -29.79 0.58
CA ASP A 71 -10.55 -30.90 -0.38
C ASP A 71 -11.69 -31.93 -0.29
N THR A 72 -12.79 -31.59 0.39
CA THR A 72 -13.99 -32.44 0.47
C THR A 72 -15.27 -31.67 0.07
N LYS A 73 -16.39 -32.39 -0.02
CA LYS A 73 -17.74 -31.81 -0.14
C LYS A 73 -18.49 -31.84 1.19
N ILE A 74 -17.81 -32.11 2.31
CA ILE A 74 -18.43 -32.20 3.63
C ILE A 74 -18.59 -30.77 4.16
N PRO A 75 -19.83 -30.30 4.43
CA PRO A 75 -20.04 -28.93 4.91
C PRO A 75 -19.34 -28.68 6.25
N LYS A 76 -18.77 -27.50 6.39
CA LYS A 76 -18.13 -26.99 7.59
C LYS A 76 -18.87 -25.74 8.05
N LYS A 77 -19.09 -25.60 9.35
CA LYS A 77 -19.64 -24.35 9.91
C LYS A 77 -18.54 -23.30 9.95
N THR A 78 -18.89 -22.02 9.79
CA THR A 78 -18.01 -20.95 10.21
C THR A 78 -17.71 -21.15 11.70
N ASP A 79 -16.43 -21.22 12.03
CA ASP A 79 -16.00 -21.68 13.35
C ASP A 79 -14.84 -20.82 13.84
N THR A 80 -14.77 -20.66 15.15
CA THR A 80 -13.84 -19.75 15.85
C THR A 80 -12.89 -20.56 16.72
N TYR A 81 -12.13 -21.45 16.09
CA TYR A 81 -11.09 -22.24 16.73
C TYR A 81 -9.77 -22.15 15.97
N THR A 82 -8.68 -22.51 16.65
CA THR A 82 -7.35 -22.63 16.04
C THR A 82 -7.12 -24.07 15.60
N SER A 83 -6.55 -24.26 14.41
CA SER A 83 -6.16 -25.57 13.87
C SER A 83 -4.76 -25.51 13.28
N TRP A 84 -4.13 -26.66 13.08
CA TRP A 84 -2.82 -26.73 12.41
C TRP A 84 -2.87 -26.14 10.99
N GLU A 85 -3.94 -26.39 10.24
CA GLU A 85 -4.13 -25.89 8.88
C GLU A 85 -4.26 -24.36 8.85
N LEU A 86 -5.05 -23.79 9.76
CA LEU A 86 -5.21 -22.33 9.90
C LEU A 86 -3.89 -21.62 10.18
N LEU A 87 -2.98 -22.29 10.91
CA LEU A 87 -1.67 -21.78 11.31
C LEU A 87 -0.55 -22.05 10.30
N ASN A 88 -0.79 -22.79 9.22
CA ASN A 88 0.29 -23.17 8.28
C ASN A 88 -0.06 -22.96 6.81
N ASP A 89 -1.33 -22.96 6.41
CA ASP A 89 -1.71 -22.74 5.01
C ASP A 89 -1.65 -21.24 4.67
N ARG A 90 -0.46 -20.83 4.21
CA ARG A 90 -0.15 -19.48 3.73
C ARG A 90 -0.83 -19.13 2.40
N THR A 91 -1.67 -19.99 1.83
CA THR A 91 -2.56 -19.57 0.75
C THR A 91 -3.74 -18.75 1.28
N TYR A 92 -3.97 -18.70 2.60
CA TYR A 92 -4.98 -17.86 3.22
C TYR A 92 -4.37 -16.62 3.92
N ILE A 93 -5.13 -15.52 3.90
CA ILE A 93 -4.79 -14.33 4.69
C ILE A 93 -5.17 -14.58 6.16
N GLY A 94 -4.33 -14.16 7.09
CA GLY A 94 -4.60 -14.18 8.52
C GLY A 94 -5.72 -13.20 8.90
N ARG A 95 -6.17 -13.25 10.15
CA ARG A 95 -7.06 -12.23 10.72
C ARG A 95 -6.82 -12.05 12.21
N HIS A 96 -7.00 -10.84 12.70
CA HIS A 96 -6.78 -10.49 14.11
C HIS A 96 -7.97 -10.90 14.99
N LEU A 97 -9.20 -10.68 14.52
CA LEU A 97 -10.43 -11.09 15.21
C LEU A 97 -11.13 -12.25 14.50
N PRO A 98 -11.85 -13.13 15.24
CA PRO A 98 -12.65 -14.18 14.61
C PRO A 98 -13.80 -13.60 13.78
N PRO A 99 -14.40 -14.40 12.87
CA PRO A 99 -15.61 -13.99 12.16
C PRO A 99 -16.79 -13.69 13.11
N ASP A 100 -17.57 -12.65 12.80
CA ASP A 100 -18.81 -12.31 13.50
C ASP A 100 -20.03 -12.48 12.57
N PRO A 101 -20.61 -13.69 12.48
CA PRO A 101 -21.80 -13.94 11.66
C PRO A 101 -23.05 -13.22 12.20
N LYS A 102 -23.09 -12.87 13.48
CA LYS A 102 -24.25 -12.22 14.09
C LYS A 102 -24.34 -10.78 13.60
N LEU A 103 -23.25 -10.01 13.70
CA LEU A 103 -23.20 -8.66 13.16
C LEU A 103 -23.49 -8.66 11.66
N ASN A 104 -22.85 -9.57 10.91
CA ASN A 104 -22.89 -9.60 9.45
C ASN A 104 -24.15 -10.27 8.85
N SER A 105 -25.16 -10.58 9.66
CA SER A 105 -26.45 -11.05 9.14
C SER A 105 -27.20 -9.91 8.44
N GLU A 106 -27.84 -10.19 7.30
CA GLU A 106 -28.51 -9.18 6.47
C GLU A 106 -29.56 -8.33 7.23
N LYS A 107 -30.11 -8.85 8.33
CA LYS A 107 -31.12 -8.14 9.15
C LYS A 107 -30.52 -7.08 10.08
N ASN A 108 -29.22 -7.14 10.35
CA ASN A 108 -28.56 -6.29 11.34
C ASN A 108 -27.78 -5.11 10.73
N LEU A 109 -27.63 -5.09 9.41
CA LEU A 109 -26.86 -4.07 8.70
C LEU A 109 -27.72 -3.37 7.64
N PRO A 110 -27.46 -2.08 7.35
CA PRO A 110 -28.12 -1.37 6.25
C PRO A 110 -27.80 -2.05 4.90
N LYS A 111 -28.62 -1.78 3.87
CA LYS A 111 -28.28 -2.25 2.51
C LYS A 111 -26.99 -1.58 2.07
N VAL A 112 -26.15 -2.32 1.34
CA VAL A 112 -24.85 -1.79 0.91
C VAL A 112 -25.02 -0.55 0.04
N GLU A 113 -26.04 -0.55 -0.81
CA GLU A 113 -26.32 0.53 -1.74
C GLU A 113 -26.65 1.84 -1.01
N ASP A 114 -27.30 1.75 0.15
CA ASP A 114 -27.65 2.91 0.99
C ASP A 114 -26.41 3.55 1.62
N LEU A 115 -25.32 2.78 1.80
CA LEU A 115 -24.06 3.27 2.35
C LEU A 115 -23.25 4.15 1.39
N ALA A 116 -23.61 4.18 0.09
CA ALA A 116 -22.92 5.01 -0.90
C ALA A 116 -22.89 6.50 -0.49
N VAL A 117 -23.94 6.96 0.21
CA VAL A 117 -24.04 8.34 0.70
C VAL A 117 -22.89 8.74 1.63
N LEU A 118 -22.29 7.78 2.35
CA LEU A 118 -21.17 8.04 3.26
C LEU A 118 -19.85 8.32 2.53
N PHE A 119 -19.72 7.91 1.27
CA PHE A 119 -18.46 8.03 0.52
C PHE A 119 -18.53 9.07 -0.60
N ARG A 120 -19.72 9.31 -1.17
CA ARG A 120 -19.95 10.36 -2.15
C ARG A 120 -19.67 11.75 -1.59
N LYS A 121 -19.16 12.64 -2.44
CA LYS A 121 -18.80 14.00 -2.04
C LYS A 121 -20.02 14.80 -1.59
N ARG A 122 -19.89 15.47 -0.45
CA ARG A 122 -20.90 16.44 0.01
C ARG A 122 -20.86 17.66 -0.91
N ASP A 123 -21.98 17.95 -1.58
CA ASP A 123 -22.14 19.06 -2.52
C ASP A 123 -21.13 19.05 -3.69
N GLY A 124 -20.61 17.87 -4.07
CA GLY A 124 -19.59 17.73 -5.10
C GLY A 124 -18.21 18.31 -4.72
N LYS A 125 -18.02 18.72 -3.47
CA LYS A 125 -16.79 19.39 -3.02
C LYS A 125 -15.73 18.39 -2.60
N THR A 126 -14.56 18.49 -3.22
CA THR A 126 -13.35 17.79 -2.79
C THR A 126 -12.73 18.45 -1.56
N ILE A 127 -12.34 17.64 -0.58
CA ILE A 127 -11.57 18.05 0.59
C ILE A 127 -10.12 17.62 0.38
N TYR A 128 -9.24 18.57 0.08
CA TYR A 128 -7.83 18.30 -0.14
C TYR A 128 -7.08 17.97 1.15
N SER A 129 -6.04 17.14 1.04
CA SER A 129 -5.11 16.88 2.14
C SER A 129 -4.29 18.14 2.41
N PRO A 130 -4.14 18.57 3.69
CA PRO A 130 -3.25 19.67 4.04
C PRO A 130 -1.78 19.24 4.14
N LYS A 131 -1.47 17.96 3.89
CA LYS A 131 -0.15 17.37 4.13
C LYS A 131 0.42 16.63 2.92
N SER A 132 -0.42 15.87 2.21
CA SER A 132 0.03 14.88 1.23
C SER A 132 -0.12 15.36 -0.21
N THR A 133 0.94 15.19 -1.00
CA THR A 133 0.91 15.33 -2.46
C THR A 133 0.17 14.14 -3.10
N MET A 134 -0.12 14.23 -4.41
CA MET A 134 -0.68 13.11 -5.18
C MET A 134 0.26 11.90 -5.32
N LEU A 135 1.54 12.02 -4.98
CA LEU A 135 2.45 10.88 -4.96
C LEU A 135 2.08 9.89 -3.85
N PHE A 136 1.59 10.39 -2.70
CA PHE A 136 1.27 9.57 -1.53
C PHE A 136 0.30 8.42 -1.85
N PRO A 137 -0.89 8.65 -2.42
CA PRO A 137 -1.81 7.56 -2.73
C PRO A 137 -1.30 6.64 -3.86
N TYR A 138 -0.55 7.15 -4.84
CA TYR A 138 0.05 6.31 -5.87
C TYR A 138 1.14 5.39 -5.34
N TRP A 139 1.99 5.90 -4.45
CA TRP A 139 3.02 5.11 -3.78
C TRP A 139 2.40 3.97 -2.99
N VAL A 140 1.38 4.28 -2.19
CA VAL A 140 0.68 3.31 -1.36
C VAL A 140 0.11 2.19 -2.19
N GLN A 141 -0.71 2.54 -3.19
CA GLN A 141 -1.30 1.56 -4.10
C GLN A 141 -0.20 0.67 -4.72
N TRP A 142 0.89 1.28 -5.18
CA TRP A 142 1.96 0.56 -5.86
C TRP A 142 2.63 -0.50 -4.99
N PHE A 143 3.03 -0.18 -3.75
CA PHE A 143 3.76 -1.14 -2.93
C PHE A 143 2.82 -2.14 -2.24
N THR A 144 1.61 -1.74 -1.82
CA THR A 144 0.70 -2.65 -1.12
C THR A 144 0.10 -3.70 -2.07
N ASP A 145 -0.12 -3.36 -3.35
CA ASP A 145 -0.57 -4.31 -4.38
C ASP A 145 0.44 -5.46 -4.63
N SER A 146 1.65 -5.38 -4.08
CA SER A 146 2.62 -6.49 -4.11
C SER A 146 2.30 -7.59 -3.08
N PHE A 147 1.66 -7.27 -1.94
CA PHE A 147 1.42 -8.28 -0.89
C PHE A 147 -0.01 -8.34 -0.33
N LEU A 148 -0.83 -7.31 -0.49
CA LEU A 148 -2.26 -7.30 -0.15
C LEU A 148 -3.07 -7.81 -1.35
N ARG A 149 -3.04 -9.13 -1.56
CA ARG A 149 -3.50 -9.73 -2.82
C ARG A 149 -4.52 -10.84 -2.61
N ILE A 150 -5.80 -10.48 -2.53
CA ILE A 150 -6.91 -11.46 -2.53
C ILE A 150 -7.11 -12.03 -3.94
N ASP A 151 -7.22 -13.34 -4.03
CA ASP A 151 -7.60 -14.03 -5.27
C ASP A 151 -9.11 -13.89 -5.49
N HIS A 152 -9.49 -13.22 -6.58
CA HIS A 152 -10.89 -12.97 -6.93
C HIS A 152 -11.47 -14.03 -7.89
N THR A 153 -10.70 -15.06 -8.27
CA THR A 153 -11.20 -16.15 -9.10
C THR A 153 -12.22 -16.99 -8.34
N GLN A 154 -13.26 -17.46 -9.03
CA GLN A 154 -14.33 -18.24 -8.40
C GLN A 154 -13.83 -19.55 -7.78
N GLU A 155 -12.72 -20.10 -8.30
CA GLU A 155 -12.11 -21.36 -7.86
C GLU A 155 -11.29 -21.22 -6.58
N LYS A 156 -10.83 -20.00 -6.24
CA LYS A 156 -9.92 -19.73 -5.11
C LYS A 156 -10.45 -18.64 -4.18
N LYS A 157 -11.78 -18.60 -4.00
CA LYS A 157 -12.44 -17.68 -3.06
C LYS A 157 -11.69 -17.67 -1.72
N LEU A 158 -11.38 -16.48 -1.21
CA LEU A 158 -10.75 -16.26 0.10
C LEU A 158 -9.30 -16.74 0.24
N LYS A 159 -8.63 -17.08 -0.88
CA LYS A 159 -7.17 -17.27 -0.91
C LYS A 159 -6.47 -16.00 -1.34
N ASN A 160 -5.14 -16.01 -1.22
CA ASN A 160 -4.28 -14.92 -1.62
C ASN A 160 -3.24 -15.40 -2.62
N THR A 161 -2.72 -14.46 -3.42
CA THR A 161 -1.67 -14.74 -4.42
C THR A 161 -0.29 -14.25 -3.99
N SER A 162 -0.18 -13.68 -2.78
CA SER A 162 1.06 -13.19 -2.20
C SER A 162 1.80 -14.34 -1.49
N ASN A 163 3.10 -14.17 -1.28
CA ASN A 163 3.90 -14.97 -0.36
C ASN A 163 3.90 -14.41 1.08
N HIS A 164 3.12 -13.34 1.31
CA HIS A 164 3.08 -12.51 2.49
C HIS A 164 4.39 -11.74 2.76
N GLU A 165 5.17 -11.40 1.73
CA GLU A 165 6.40 -10.64 1.89
C GLU A 165 6.39 -9.39 1.02
N ILE A 166 7.14 -8.36 1.42
CA ILE A 166 7.45 -7.22 0.56
C ILE A 166 8.59 -7.64 -0.39
N ASP A 167 8.24 -8.25 -1.52
CA ASP A 167 9.19 -8.91 -2.44
C ASP A 167 9.34 -8.22 -3.81
N LEU A 168 8.66 -7.09 -3.99
CA LEU A 168 8.54 -6.35 -5.25
C LEU A 168 7.97 -7.18 -6.42
N CYS A 169 7.07 -8.12 -6.17
CA CYS A 169 6.44 -8.89 -7.24
C CYS A 169 5.64 -8.04 -8.24
N ASN A 170 5.22 -6.84 -7.85
CA ASN A 170 4.62 -5.85 -8.74
C ASN A 170 5.56 -5.48 -9.90
N VAL A 171 6.88 -5.49 -9.66
CA VAL A 171 7.94 -5.26 -10.65
C VAL A 171 8.42 -6.57 -11.26
N TYR A 172 8.79 -7.55 -10.41
CA TYR A 172 9.46 -8.79 -10.84
C TYR A 172 8.52 -9.91 -11.28
N GLY A 173 7.22 -9.78 -11.06
CA GLY A 173 6.23 -10.84 -11.25
C GLY A 173 6.08 -11.77 -10.06
N LEU A 174 4.87 -12.34 -9.91
CA LEU A 174 4.48 -13.19 -8.76
C LEU A 174 5.22 -14.53 -8.65
N ASN A 175 5.85 -15.00 -9.73
CA ASN A 175 6.57 -16.27 -9.71
C ASN A 175 7.68 -16.27 -10.75
N ARG A 176 8.60 -17.24 -10.62
CA ARG A 176 9.77 -17.40 -11.48
C ARG A 176 9.40 -17.41 -12.98
N LYS A 177 8.32 -18.11 -13.37
CA LYS A 177 7.89 -18.19 -14.77
C LYS A 177 7.60 -16.79 -15.32
N ARG A 178 6.86 -15.97 -14.58
CA ARG A 178 6.54 -14.59 -14.99
C ARG A 178 7.76 -13.67 -14.96
N THR A 179 8.61 -13.80 -13.94
CA THR A 179 9.89 -13.07 -13.89
C THR A 179 10.72 -13.31 -15.14
N HIS A 180 10.78 -14.55 -15.62
CA HIS A 180 11.54 -14.92 -16.83
C HIS A 180 10.99 -14.25 -18.10
N LEU A 181 9.67 -14.10 -18.23
CA LEU A 181 9.06 -13.46 -19.41
C LEU A 181 9.46 -11.98 -19.55
N LEU A 182 9.75 -11.32 -18.42
CA LEU A 182 10.14 -9.92 -18.34
C LEU A 182 11.65 -9.69 -18.52
N ARG A 183 12.49 -10.73 -18.41
CA ARG A 183 13.96 -10.62 -18.45
C ARG A 183 14.53 -10.72 -19.86
N THR A 184 15.64 -10.04 -20.09
CA THR A 184 16.43 -10.19 -21.33
C THR A 184 17.28 -11.47 -21.32
N PHE A 185 17.62 -11.98 -20.13
CA PHE A 185 18.69 -12.96 -19.92
C PHE A 185 20.05 -12.50 -20.48
N GLN A 186 20.23 -11.17 -20.55
CA GLN A 186 21.49 -10.55 -20.90
C GLN A 186 21.80 -9.41 -19.93
N GLY A 187 22.95 -9.50 -19.27
CA GLY A 187 23.43 -8.48 -18.31
C GLY A 187 22.56 -8.33 -17.07
N GLY A 188 21.74 -9.32 -16.74
CA GLY A 188 20.82 -9.33 -15.61
C GLY A 188 19.62 -8.41 -15.78
N LYS A 189 19.26 -7.96 -16.99
CA LYS A 189 18.32 -6.85 -17.20
C LYS A 189 16.86 -7.28 -17.48
N PHE A 190 15.97 -6.31 -17.30
CA PHE A 190 14.61 -6.33 -17.82
C PHE A 190 14.56 -5.94 -19.30
N LYS A 191 13.58 -6.50 -20.03
CA LYS A 191 13.25 -6.09 -21.39
C LYS A 191 12.64 -4.68 -21.37
N THR A 192 13.22 -3.78 -22.15
CA THR A 192 12.79 -2.39 -22.28
C THR A 192 12.81 -1.93 -23.73
N GLN A 193 12.14 -0.82 -24.01
CA GLN A 193 12.14 -0.12 -25.29
C GLN A 193 12.39 1.37 -25.06
N LYS A 194 12.85 2.05 -26.09
CA LYS A 194 13.04 3.50 -26.10
C LYS A 194 11.88 4.16 -26.83
N LEU A 195 11.22 5.10 -26.16
CA LEU A 195 10.10 5.85 -26.73
C LEU A 195 10.39 7.34 -26.66
N LYS A 196 9.95 8.08 -27.68
CA LYS A 196 10.04 9.54 -27.70
C LYS A 196 8.82 10.14 -26.99
N ARG A 197 9.11 11.06 -26.06
CA ARG A 197 8.14 11.96 -25.45
C ARG A 197 7.58 12.94 -26.46
N GLN A 198 6.55 13.69 -26.07
CA GLN A 198 5.97 14.75 -26.89
C GLN A 198 6.97 15.88 -27.18
N ASP A 199 7.91 16.13 -26.27
CA ASP A 199 9.00 17.12 -26.45
C ASP A 199 10.21 16.57 -27.23
N GLY A 200 10.14 15.33 -27.73
CA GLY A 200 11.17 14.70 -28.54
C GLY A 200 12.29 14.01 -27.74
N VAL A 201 12.32 14.15 -26.40
CA VAL A 201 13.30 13.46 -25.55
C VAL A 201 13.00 11.96 -25.52
N GLU A 202 14.03 11.14 -25.70
CA GLU A 202 13.91 9.68 -25.67
C GLU A 202 14.13 9.15 -24.25
N GLU A 203 13.26 8.25 -23.81
CA GLU A 203 13.28 7.65 -22.48
C GLU A 203 13.04 6.13 -22.55
N GLU A 204 13.53 5.39 -21.54
CA GLU A 204 13.38 3.93 -21.45
C GLU A 204 12.04 3.55 -20.80
N TYR A 205 11.27 2.66 -21.42
CA TYR A 205 9.98 2.17 -20.92
C TYR A 205 9.91 0.65 -21.01
N PRO A 206 9.01 -0.01 -20.26
CA PRO A 206 8.73 -1.42 -20.46
C PRO A 206 8.21 -1.70 -21.87
N LEU A 207 8.35 -2.94 -22.34
CA LEU A 207 7.78 -3.35 -23.63
C LEU A 207 6.23 -3.30 -23.59
N PHE A 208 5.60 -3.06 -24.74
CA PHE A 208 4.15 -3.14 -24.87
C PHE A 208 3.67 -4.58 -24.72
N TYR A 209 2.48 -4.76 -24.14
CA TYR A 209 1.92 -6.09 -23.86
C TYR A 209 1.28 -6.75 -25.11
N TYR A 210 0.68 -5.94 -25.98
CA TYR A 210 -0.05 -6.42 -27.17
C TYR A 210 0.81 -6.33 -28.44
N ALA A 211 0.83 -7.40 -29.22
CA ALA A 211 1.35 -7.38 -30.60
C ALA A 211 0.30 -6.83 -31.59
N ASP A 212 -0.98 -7.17 -31.40
CA ASP A 212 -2.10 -6.54 -32.10
C ASP A 212 -3.13 -6.03 -31.08
N PRO A 213 -3.07 -4.74 -30.70
CA PRO A 213 -4.01 -4.14 -29.76
C PRO A 213 -5.46 -4.12 -30.26
N ALA A 214 -5.69 -4.07 -31.57
CA ALA A 214 -7.04 -4.00 -32.14
C ALA A 214 -7.77 -5.33 -32.01
N GLN A 215 -7.04 -6.44 -32.17
CA GLN A 215 -7.56 -7.79 -31.99
C GLN A 215 -7.36 -8.33 -30.57
N GLY A 216 -6.60 -7.64 -29.73
CA GLY A 216 -6.25 -8.10 -28.39
C GLY A 216 -5.27 -9.26 -28.36
N ILE A 217 -4.46 -9.42 -29.41
CA ILE A 217 -3.45 -10.47 -29.49
C ILE A 217 -2.24 -10.05 -28.63
N VAL A 218 -2.02 -10.80 -27.56
CA VAL A 218 -0.86 -10.67 -26.68
C VAL A 218 0.41 -10.95 -27.49
N ASP A 219 1.48 -10.19 -27.22
CA ASP A 219 2.79 -10.50 -27.80
C ASP A 219 3.24 -11.90 -27.34
N PRO A 220 3.58 -12.83 -28.26
CA PRO A 220 3.96 -14.19 -27.91
C PRO A 220 5.06 -14.31 -26.84
N GLN A 221 5.94 -13.31 -26.72
CA GLN A 221 6.99 -13.31 -25.69
C GLN A 221 6.46 -13.13 -24.26
N PHE A 222 5.21 -12.71 -24.10
CA PHE A 222 4.51 -12.52 -22.83
C PHE A 222 3.39 -13.54 -22.61
N ASP A 223 3.34 -14.62 -23.39
CA ASP A 223 2.40 -15.71 -23.18
C ASP A 223 2.57 -16.32 -21.76
N GLY A 224 1.50 -16.25 -20.96
CA GLY A 224 1.48 -16.65 -19.55
C GLY A 224 1.82 -15.56 -18.53
N LEU A 225 2.09 -14.33 -18.98
CA LEU A 225 2.07 -13.15 -18.10
C LEU A 225 0.61 -12.84 -17.69
N TYR A 226 0.43 -12.02 -16.66
CA TYR A 226 -0.92 -11.58 -16.30
C TYR A 226 -1.47 -10.62 -17.35
N GLU A 227 -2.70 -10.85 -17.76
CA GLU A 227 -3.44 -9.88 -18.54
C GLU A 227 -3.71 -8.63 -17.70
N PRO A 228 -3.59 -7.43 -18.30
CA PRO A 228 -4.04 -6.20 -17.65
C PRO A 228 -5.50 -6.33 -17.21
N ILE A 229 -5.78 -5.97 -15.96
CA ILE A 229 -7.12 -6.09 -15.41
C ILE A 229 -8.11 -5.21 -16.19
N ASN A 230 -9.30 -5.76 -16.45
CA ASN A 230 -10.38 -5.16 -17.26
C ASN A 230 -10.09 -4.99 -18.76
N ASP A 231 -9.05 -5.63 -19.31
CA ASP A 231 -8.69 -5.50 -20.72
C ASP A 231 -9.67 -6.20 -21.68
N GLU A 232 -10.06 -7.44 -21.38
CA GLU A 232 -10.61 -8.36 -22.39
C GLU A 232 -11.94 -7.94 -23.05
N LYS A 233 -12.66 -6.91 -22.54
CA LYS A 233 -13.98 -6.51 -23.08
C LYS A 233 -14.30 -5.01 -23.10
N ARG A 234 -13.40 -4.09 -22.69
CA ARG A 234 -13.81 -2.68 -22.40
C ARG A 234 -12.83 -1.56 -22.74
N LEU A 235 -11.58 -1.83 -23.12
CA LEU A 235 -10.63 -0.76 -23.40
C LEU A 235 -10.56 -0.43 -24.90
N PRO A 236 -10.61 0.86 -25.27
CA PRO A 236 -10.46 1.27 -26.66
C PRO A 236 -9.00 1.11 -27.12
N VAL A 237 -8.80 0.93 -28.43
CA VAL A 237 -7.49 0.60 -29.04
C VAL A 237 -6.44 1.68 -28.77
N ASP A 238 -6.85 2.94 -28.66
CA ASP A 238 -6.00 4.09 -28.32
C ASP A 238 -5.37 4.00 -26.92
N LYS A 239 -5.99 3.29 -25.98
CA LYS A 239 -5.39 2.97 -24.67
C LYS A 239 -4.61 1.66 -24.70
N LYS A 240 -5.23 0.63 -25.31
CA LYS A 240 -4.70 -0.74 -25.32
C LYS A 240 -3.30 -0.85 -25.93
N GLN A 241 -3.02 -0.07 -26.97
CA GLN A 241 -1.72 -0.08 -27.66
C GLN A 241 -0.55 0.43 -26.80
N TYR A 242 -0.82 1.18 -25.73
CA TYR A 242 0.20 1.71 -24.84
C TYR A 242 0.32 0.94 -23.52
N LEU A 243 -0.44 -0.14 -23.34
CA LEU A 243 -0.33 -0.98 -22.15
C LEU A 243 1.00 -1.72 -22.16
N PHE A 244 1.66 -1.72 -21.01
CA PHE A 244 2.97 -2.31 -20.83
C PHE A 244 2.88 -3.74 -20.29
N ALA A 245 3.84 -4.59 -20.66
CA ALA A 245 4.05 -5.89 -20.03
C ALA A 245 4.64 -5.68 -18.63
N MET A 246 3.90 -6.09 -17.60
CA MET A 246 4.19 -5.81 -16.19
C MET A 246 4.07 -7.05 -15.31
N GLY A 247 4.64 -7.01 -14.10
CA GLY A 247 4.68 -8.17 -13.19
C GLY A 247 3.31 -8.63 -12.65
N VAL A 248 2.33 -7.74 -12.60
CA VAL A 248 0.99 -8.00 -12.04
C VAL A 248 -0.12 -7.37 -12.88
N GLU A 249 -1.33 -7.91 -12.77
CA GLU A 249 -2.52 -7.56 -13.56
C GLU A 249 -2.96 -6.10 -13.39
N ARG A 250 -2.69 -5.48 -12.23
CA ARG A 250 -3.15 -4.12 -11.91
C ARG A 250 -2.20 -3.01 -12.35
N ALA A 251 -1.02 -3.38 -12.86
CA ALA A 251 0.07 -2.43 -12.99
C ALA A 251 -0.16 -1.31 -14.00
N ASN A 252 -1.09 -1.51 -14.94
CA ASN A 252 -1.44 -0.55 -15.97
C ASN A 252 -2.66 0.33 -15.60
N VAL A 253 -3.32 0.09 -14.47
CA VAL A 253 -4.62 0.76 -14.17
C VAL A 253 -4.47 2.25 -13.96
N GLN A 254 -3.40 2.70 -13.28
CA GLN A 254 -3.17 4.09 -12.89
C GLN A 254 -1.80 4.56 -13.35
N ILE A 255 -1.70 5.79 -13.85
CA ILE A 255 -0.44 6.38 -14.34
C ILE A 255 0.63 6.44 -13.24
N GLY A 256 0.24 6.65 -11.98
CA GLY A 256 1.14 6.62 -10.83
C GLY A 256 1.83 5.29 -10.62
N TYR A 257 1.09 4.20 -10.81
CA TYR A 257 1.61 2.83 -10.70
C TYR A 257 2.65 2.55 -11.80
N VAL A 258 2.35 2.99 -13.02
CA VAL A 258 3.21 2.82 -14.20
C VAL A 258 4.50 3.62 -14.06
N MET A 259 4.43 4.85 -13.54
CA MET A 259 5.61 5.65 -13.22
C MET A 259 6.53 4.93 -12.23
N LEU A 260 5.99 4.40 -11.13
CA LEU A 260 6.77 3.72 -10.09
C LEU A 260 7.35 2.39 -10.58
N ASN A 261 6.63 1.63 -11.41
CA ASN A 261 7.19 0.43 -12.05
C ASN A 261 8.33 0.77 -13.00
N THR A 262 8.13 1.77 -13.85
CA THR A 262 9.15 2.20 -14.81
C THR A 262 10.39 2.71 -14.09
N LEU A 263 10.23 3.48 -13.00
CA LEU A 263 11.32 3.90 -12.13
C LEU A 263 12.12 2.70 -11.59
N CYS A 264 11.43 1.69 -11.09
CA CYS A 264 12.07 0.49 -10.53
C CYS A 264 12.76 -0.37 -11.60
N ILE A 265 12.18 -0.49 -12.79
CA ILE A 265 12.78 -1.22 -13.92
C ILE A 265 14.05 -0.52 -14.38
N ARG A 266 14.03 0.82 -14.52
CA ARG A 266 15.22 1.62 -14.85
C ARG A 266 16.30 1.49 -13.78
N GLU A 267 15.93 1.59 -12.50
CA GLU A 267 16.89 1.46 -11.40
C GLU A 267 17.51 0.06 -11.37
N HIS A 268 16.71 -0.99 -11.62
CA HIS A 268 17.22 -2.35 -11.72
C HIS A 268 18.23 -2.50 -12.86
N ASN A 269 17.90 -2.01 -14.06
CA ASN A 269 18.81 -2.07 -15.21
C ASN A 269 20.10 -1.27 -14.96
N ARG A 270 20.01 -0.10 -14.32
CA ARG A 270 21.14 0.73 -13.92
C ARG A 270 22.02 0.01 -12.89
N LEU A 271 21.42 -0.65 -11.90
CA LEU A 271 22.14 -1.47 -10.91
C LEU A 271 22.89 -2.63 -11.58
N CYS A 272 22.27 -3.29 -12.57
CA CYS A 272 22.92 -4.33 -13.33
C CYS A 272 24.15 -3.81 -14.09
N ASP A 273 24.08 -2.63 -14.71
CA ASP A 273 25.23 -2.00 -15.38
C ASP A 273 26.36 -1.64 -14.40
N GLU A 274 25.99 -1.11 -13.23
CA GLU A 274 26.95 -0.77 -12.18
C GLU A 274 27.67 -2.02 -11.66
N LEU A 275 26.91 -3.09 -11.40
CA LEU A 275 27.47 -4.36 -10.94
C LEU A 275 28.33 -5.02 -12.02
N ALA A 276 27.88 -5.05 -13.28
CA ALA A 276 28.65 -5.64 -14.37
C ALA A 276 29.98 -4.90 -14.61
N SER A 277 30.00 -3.58 -14.42
CA SER A 277 31.22 -2.76 -14.54
C SER A 277 32.22 -3.03 -13.42
N ASN A 278 31.75 -3.29 -12.20
CA ASN A 278 32.60 -3.56 -11.03
C ASN A 278 32.94 -5.05 -10.86
N TYR A 279 32.14 -5.94 -11.45
CA TYR A 279 32.27 -7.40 -11.34
C TYR A 279 32.11 -8.08 -12.71
N PRO A 280 33.11 -7.96 -13.63
CA PRO A 280 32.98 -8.45 -15.00
C PRO A 280 32.77 -9.96 -15.15
N ASP A 281 33.16 -10.74 -14.13
CA ASP A 281 33.02 -12.21 -14.10
C ASP A 281 31.63 -12.68 -13.63
N TRP A 282 30.73 -11.77 -13.25
CA TRP A 282 29.39 -12.15 -12.81
C TRP A 282 28.49 -12.47 -14.01
N ASP A 283 27.75 -13.57 -13.89
CA ASP A 283 26.79 -14.00 -14.89
C ASP A 283 25.45 -13.22 -14.80
N ASP A 284 24.59 -13.43 -15.79
CA ASP A 284 23.27 -12.81 -15.87
C ASP A 284 22.43 -13.03 -14.60
N GLU A 285 22.44 -14.24 -14.07
CA GLU A 285 21.62 -14.61 -12.92
C GLU A 285 22.11 -13.91 -11.66
N ARG A 286 23.42 -13.87 -11.41
CA ARG A 286 23.98 -13.17 -10.25
C ARG A 286 23.75 -11.67 -10.33
N LEU A 287 23.89 -11.07 -11.51
CA LEU A 287 23.58 -9.64 -11.72
C LEU A 287 22.11 -9.36 -11.41
N PHE A 288 21.19 -10.14 -11.98
CA PHE A 288 19.76 -9.97 -11.76
C PHE A 288 19.36 -10.10 -10.27
N GLN A 289 19.79 -11.17 -9.60
CA GLN A 289 19.39 -11.41 -8.20
C GLN A 289 20.02 -10.38 -7.25
N THR A 290 21.27 -9.98 -7.47
CA THR A 290 21.93 -8.96 -6.64
C THR A 290 21.27 -7.60 -6.83
N SER A 291 20.97 -7.20 -8.07
CA SER A 291 20.22 -5.96 -8.37
C SER A 291 18.82 -5.96 -7.76
N ARG A 292 18.12 -7.11 -7.78
CA ARG A 292 16.83 -7.27 -7.10
C ARG A 292 16.95 -7.04 -5.60
N ASN A 293 17.93 -7.68 -4.95
CA ASN A 293 18.16 -7.52 -3.51
C ASN A 293 18.46 -6.06 -3.14
N ILE A 294 19.31 -5.38 -3.92
CA ILE A 294 19.65 -3.96 -3.70
C ILE A 294 18.39 -3.09 -3.82
N LEU A 295 17.60 -3.26 -4.88
CA LEU A 295 16.39 -2.45 -5.08
C LEU A 295 15.35 -2.71 -3.97
N MET A 296 15.16 -3.97 -3.56
CA MET A 296 14.27 -4.31 -2.44
C MET A 296 14.71 -3.62 -1.14
N ALA A 297 16.00 -3.65 -0.81
CA ALA A 297 16.53 -2.97 0.38
C ALA A 297 16.32 -1.45 0.32
N ILE A 298 16.49 -0.83 -0.86
CA ILE A 298 16.22 0.60 -1.07
C ILE A 298 14.73 0.92 -0.85
N ILE A 299 13.82 0.14 -1.43
CA ILE A 299 12.37 0.39 -1.28
C ILE A 299 11.93 0.18 0.17
N LEU A 300 12.38 -0.87 0.84
CA LEU A 300 12.10 -1.11 2.27
C LEU A 300 12.56 0.07 3.13
N LYS A 301 13.76 0.59 2.86
CA LYS A 301 14.29 1.76 3.56
C LYS A 301 13.43 3.00 3.33
N ILE A 302 13.03 3.29 2.10
CA ILE A 302 12.14 4.43 1.78
C ILE A 302 10.77 4.27 2.44
N ILE A 303 10.21 3.06 2.46
CA ILE A 303 8.95 2.76 3.15
C ILE A 303 9.06 3.15 4.63
N MET A 304 10.14 2.75 5.30
CA MET A 304 10.32 3.00 6.73
C MET A 304 10.72 4.45 7.06
N GLU A 305 11.66 5.02 6.31
CA GLU A 305 12.30 6.30 6.65
C GLU A 305 11.59 7.52 6.06
N GLU A 306 10.86 7.38 4.95
CA GLU A 306 10.18 8.50 4.29
C GLU A 306 8.66 8.34 4.41
N TYR A 307 8.12 7.24 3.92
CA TYR A 307 6.67 7.02 3.83
C TYR A 307 5.98 6.90 5.20
N ILE A 308 6.46 6.03 6.10
CA ILE A 308 5.85 5.91 7.44
C ILE A 308 5.96 7.23 8.21
N ASN A 309 7.10 7.93 8.11
CA ASN A 309 7.27 9.23 8.74
C ASN A 309 6.34 10.30 8.16
N HIS A 310 5.97 10.23 6.88
CA HIS A 310 4.96 11.10 6.29
C HIS A 310 3.55 10.82 6.82
N ILE A 311 3.19 9.56 7.08
CA ILE A 311 1.87 9.22 7.63
C ILE A 311 1.69 9.81 9.04
N THR A 312 2.72 9.64 9.87
CA THR A 312 2.63 9.97 11.29
C THR A 312 2.78 11.48 11.53
N PRO A 313 2.14 12.02 12.58
CA PRO A 313 2.34 13.41 13.01
C PRO A 313 3.58 13.59 13.91
N TYR A 314 4.43 12.57 14.06
CA TYR A 314 5.45 12.53 15.09
C TYR A 314 6.66 13.42 14.77
N HIS A 315 7.23 14.01 15.81
CA HIS A 315 8.47 14.79 15.70
C HIS A 315 9.71 13.90 15.60
N PHE A 316 9.73 12.77 16.32
CA PHE A 316 10.78 11.78 16.16
C PHE A 316 10.62 11.05 14.82
N LYS A 317 11.65 11.12 13.97
CA LYS A 317 11.70 10.39 12.70
C LYS A 317 12.16 8.95 12.91
N LEU A 318 11.28 8.00 12.65
CA LEU A 318 11.57 6.57 12.72
C LEU A 318 12.53 6.16 11.59
N PHE A 319 13.38 5.17 11.83
CA PHE A 319 14.31 4.70 10.81
C PHE A 319 14.53 3.19 10.87
N ALA A 320 15.03 2.63 9.76
CA ALA A 320 15.29 1.20 9.65
C ALA A 320 16.49 0.79 10.51
N ASP A 321 16.24 -0.08 11.49
CA ASP A 321 17.29 -0.61 12.39
C ASP A 321 17.08 -2.11 12.62
N PRO A 322 17.32 -2.97 11.60
CA PRO A 322 16.89 -4.37 11.65
C PRO A 322 17.51 -5.17 12.80
N GLU A 323 18.79 -4.94 13.11
CA GLU A 323 19.50 -5.66 14.17
C GLU A 323 18.91 -5.42 15.56
N ALA A 324 18.25 -4.27 15.77
CA ALA A 324 17.69 -3.91 17.06
C ALA A 324 16.56 -4.85 17.52
N PHE A 325 15.93 -5.60 16.60
CA PHE A 325 14.67 -6.29 16.86
C PHE A 325 14.72 -7.81 16.87
N VAL A 326 15.88 -8.42 16.58
CA VAL A 326 16.00 -9.89 16.41
C VAL A 326 15.70 -10.73 17.66
N LYS A 327 15.57 -10.09 18.82
CA LYS A 327 15.21 -10.72 20.10
C LYS A 327 13.77 -10.41 20.55
N GLU A 328 13.03 -9.63 19.78
CA GLU A 328 11.67 -9.23 20.11
C GLU A 328 10.70 -10.38 19.85
N SER A 329 9.64 -10.51 20.65
CA SER A 329 8.72 -11.65 20.50
C SER A 329 7.88 -11.56 19.23
N TRP A 330 7.73 -10.37 18.65
CA TRP A 330 7.08 -10.16 17.36
C TRP A 330 7.99 -10.43 16.15
N TYR A 331 9.29 -10.61 16.35
CA TYR A 331 10.24 -10.91 15.28
C TYR A 331 10.06 -12.37 14.83
N ARG A 332 9.12 -12.58 13.89
CA ARG A 332 8.63 -13.88 13.41
C ARG A 332 8.31 -13.77 11.91
N PRO A 333 8.19 -14.88 11.16
CA PRO A 333 7.83 -14.83 9.75
C PRO A 333 6.51 -14.09 9.48
N ASN A 334 6.47 -13.44 8.33
CA ASN A 334 5.38 -12.56 7.93
C ASN A 334 4.08 -13.30 7.61
N TRP A 335 2.93 -12.68 7.88
CA TRP A 335 1.61 -13.19 7.51
C TRP A 335 0.59 -12.06 7.51
N MET A 336 0.19 -11.62 6.31
CA MET A 336 -0.77 -10.53 6.17
C MET A 336 -2.08 -10.86 6.85
N THR A 337 -2.69 -9.84 7.44
CA THR A 337 -4.04 -9.89 7.96
C THR A 337 -5.02 -9.21 7.03
N ILE A 338 -6.27 -9.65 7.05
CA ILE A 338 -7.32 -9.01 6.25
C ILE A 338 -7.61 -7.59 6.73
N GLU A 339 -7.45 -7.34 8.02
CA GLU A 339 -7.55 -6.00 8.59
C GLU A 339 -6.50 -5.06 7.98
N PHE A 340 -5.28 -5.56 7.73
CA PHE A 340 -4.22 -4.79 7.08
C PHE A 340 -4.55 -4.44 5.62
N ASP A 341 -5.24 -5.32 4.88
CA ASP A 341 -5.82 -5.01 3.57
C ASP A 341 -6.85 -3.87 3.66
N PHE A 342 -7.77 -3.96 4.62
CA PHE A 342 -8.86 -3.00 4.75
C PHE A 342 -8.41 -1.60 5.16
N VAL A 343 -7.39 -1.49 6.02
CA VAL A 343 -6.88 -0.18 6.44
C VAL A 343 -6.16 0.56 5.30
N TYR A 344 -5.76 -0.14 4.22
CA TYR A 344 -5.04 0.44 3.08
C TYR A 344 -5.91 0.85 1.88
N ARG A 345 -7.23 0.75 1.99
CA ARG A 345 -8.19 1.07 0.92
C ARG A 345 -8.48 2.59 0.84
N TRP A 346 -7.45 3.37 0.54
CA TRP A 346 -7.46 4.84 0.57
C TRP A 346 -8.00 5.50 -0.72
N HIS A 347 -9.12 5.02 -1.26
CA HIS A 347 -9.65 5.58 -2.52
C HIS A 347 -10.05 7.07 -2.40
N SER A 348 -10.45 7.51 -1.20
CA SER A 348 -10.69 8.91 -0.85
C SER A 348 -9.44 9.79 -0.79
N ALA A 349 -8.23 9.24 -0.99
CA ALA A 349 -6.98 10.00 -1.13
C ALA A 349 -6.72 10.52 -2.56
N ILE A 350 -7.52 10.07 -3.54
CA ILE A 350 -7.45 10.51 -4.94
C ILE A 350 -8.57 11.56 -5.19
N PRO A 351 -8.28 12.69 -5.87
CA PRO A 351 -9.29 13.68 -6.24
C PRO A 351 -10.13 13.24 -7.46
N GLU A 352 -11.28 13.90 -7.70
CA GLU A 352 -12.03 13.70 -8.96
C GLU A 352 -11.21 14.15 -10.17
N THR A 353 -10.54 15.28 -9.97
CA THR A 353 -9.79 15.99 -10.99
C THR A 353 -8.40 16.30 -10.45
N PHE A 354 -7.41 16.09 -11.30
CA PHE A 354 -6.02 16.40 -11.02
C PHE A 354 -5.48 17.27 -12.16
N ILE A 355 -4.37 17.96 -11.95
CA ILE A 355 -3.76 18.78 -12.99
C ILE A 355 -2.82 17.90 -13.82
N TYR A 356 -3.04 17.89 -15.13
CA TYR A 356 -2.15 17.30 -16.11
C TYR A 356 -1.84 18.34 -17.18
N ASP A 357 -0.57 18.67 -17.33
CA ASP A 357 -0.10 19.66 -18.33
C ASP A 357 -0.79 21.04 -18.17
N GLY A 358 -0.91 21.47 -16.92
CA GLY A 358 -1.59 22.72 -16.56
C GLY A 358 -3.12 22.70 -16.73
N GLN A 359 -3.71 21.59 -17.17
CA GLN A 359 -5.16 21.46 -17.39
C GLN A 359 -5.82 20.54 -16.35
N PRO A 360 -7.01 20.93 -15.82
CA PRO A 360 -7.82 20.03 -15.01
C PRO A 360 -8.24 18.80 -15.81
N THR A 361 -7.90 17.62 -15.31
CA THR A 361 -8.16 16.33 -15.95
C THR A 361 -8.91 15.42 -14.99
N HIS A 362 -10.02 14.83 -15.45
CA HIS A 362 -10.79 13.88 -14.67
C HIS A 362 -9.98 12.58 -14.45
N ILE A 363 -10.03 11.99 -13.25
CA ILE A 363 -9.26 10.79 -12.91
C ILE A 363 -9.52 9.62 -13.87
N ALA A 364 -10.76 9.46 -14.31
CA ALA A 364 -11.15 8.46 -15.31
C ALA A 364 -10.37 8.54 -16.64
N THR A 365 -9.89 9.73 -17.02
CA THR A 365 -9.08 9.93 -18.23
C THR A 365 -7.70 9.27 -18.09
N SER A 366 -7.14 9.26 -16.88
CA SER A 366 -5.83 8.67 -16.59
C SER A 366 -5.85 7.14 -16.49
N LEU A 367 -7.02 6.55 -16.26
CA LEU A 367 -7.15 5.09 -16.10
C LEU A 367 -6.75 4.37 -17.40
N TRP A 368 -5.83 3.41 -17.30
CA TRP A 368 -5.25 2.66 -18.44
C TRP A 368 -4.64 3.54 -19.53
N ASN A 369 -4.27 4.79 -19.22
CA ASN A 369 -3.80 5.75 -20.23
C ASN A 369 -2.30 6.01 -20.09
N ASN A 370 -1.50 4.99 -20.39
CA ASN A 370 -0.04 5.06 -20.31
C ASN A 370 0.56 6.09 -21.28
N LYS A 371 -0.18 6.48 -22.33
CA LYS A 371 0.24 7.54 -23.25
C LYS A 371 0.49 8.86 -22.52
N MET A 372 -0.32 9.21 -21.52
CA MET A 372 -0.09 10.41 -20.69
C MET A 372 1.27 10.38 -19.99
N PHE A 373 1.71 9.20 -19.57
CA PHE A 373 3.03 9.02 -18.97
C PHE A 373 4.15 9.11 -20.03
N ILE A 374 3.99 8.45 -21.18
CA ILE A 374 4.97 8.47 -22.28
C ILE A 374 5.16 9.89 -22.81
N ASP A 375 4.07 10.64 -23.02
CA ASP A 375 4.11 11.98 -23.60
C ASP A 375 4.88 12.96 -22.71
N LYS A 376 4.71 12.84 -21.38
CA LYS A 376 5.29 13.77 -20.41
C LYS A 376 6.68 13.35 -19.91
N GLY A 377 6.94 12.05 -19.77
CA GLY A 377 8.18 11.50 -19.21
C GLY A 377 8.19 11.41 -17.67
N LEU A 378 9.10 10.58 -17.14
CA LEU A 378 9.12 10.19 -15.72
C LEU A 378 9.34 11.37 -14.77
N GLY A 379 10.40 12.14 -14.97
CA GLY A 379 10.74 13.23 -14.06
C GLY A 379 9.66 14.31 -14.02
N ALA A 380 9.17 14.74 -15.19
CA ALA A 380 8.19 15.81 -15.30
C ALA A 380 6.81 15.41 -14.76
N LEU A 381 6.35 14.17 -15.01
CA LEU A 381 5.08 13.71 -14.45
C LEU A 381 5.16 13.47 -12.93
N MET A 382 6.28 12.95 -12.42
CA MET A 382 6.47 12.81 -10.97
C MET A 382 6.47 14.17 -10.26
N GLU A 383 7.16 15.18 -10.80
CA GLU A 383 7.18 16.53 -10.23
C GLU A 383 5.80 17.21 -10.28
N GLU A 384 5.07 17.11 -11.40
CA GLU A 384 3.69 17.62 -11.50
C GLU A 384 2.72 16.88 -10.56
N THR A 385 2.94 15.58 -10.35
CA THR A 385 2.19 14.82 -9.34
C THR A 385 2.51 15.34 -7.93
N CYS A 386 3.76 15.72 -7.65
CA CYS A 386 4.16 16.24 -6.35
C CYS A 386 3.76 17.72 -6.14
N SER A 387 3.46 18.48 -7.19
CA SER A 387 3.09 19.90 -7.08
C SER A 387 1.62 20.12 -6.71
N GLN A 388 0.84 19.05 -6.59
CA GLN A 388 -0.59 19.10 -6.32
C GLN A 388 -0.99 18.19 -5.14
N PRO A 389 -2.02 18.58 -4.38
CA PRO A 389 -2.46 17.83 -3.20
C PRO A 389 -3.23 16.57 -3.59
N GLY A 390 -3.02 15.50 -2.82
CA GLY A 390 -4.00 14.43 -2.70
C GLY A 390 -5.22 14.91 -1.89
N THR A 391 -6.11 13.98 -1.54
CA THR A 391 -7.34 14.31 -0.80
C THR A 391 -7.36 13.71 0.60
N ARG A 392 -8.17 14.30 1.49
CA ARG A 392 -8.35 13.82 2.86
C ARG A 392 -8.97 12.42 2.84
N ILE A 393 -8.27 11.45 3.42
CA ILE A 393 -8.81 10.10 3.63
C ILE A 393 -9.97 10.17 4.64
N GLY A 394 -11.11 9.60 4.26
CA GLY A 394 -12.29 9.50 5.12
C GLY A 394 -13.61 9.64 4.36
N LEU A 395 -14.71 9.74 5.10
CA LEU A 395 -16.05 9.91 4.52
C LEU A 395 -16.19 11.17 3.66
N PHE A 396 -17.15 11.09 2.74
CA PHE A 396 -17.63 12.16 1.86
C PHE A 396 -16.57 12.77 0.95
N ASN A 397 -15.62 11.98 0.47
CA ASN A 397 -14.49 12.49 -0.30
C ASN A 397 -13.99 11.56 -1.42
N THR A 398 -14.58 10.37 -1.57
CA THR A 398 -14.19 9.43 -2.64
C THR A 398 -14.67 9.96 -3.99
N PRO A 399 -13.85 9.87 -5.06
CA PRO A 399 -14.32 10.14 -6.42
C PRO A 399 -15.57 9.35 -6.76
N ASP A 400 -16.55 9.97 -7.42
CA ASP A 400 -17.87 9.35 -7.59
C ASP A 400 -17.76 8.01 -8.34
N ILE A 401 -16.91 7.95 -9.37
CA ILE A 401 -16.65 6.71 -10.13
C ILE A 401 -16.08 5.58 -9.26
N LEU A 402 -15.37 5.89 -8.16
CA LEU A 402 -14.76 4.90 -7.28
C LEU A 402 -15.73 4.40 -6.21
N VAL A 403 -16.83 5.10 -5.91
CA VAL A 403 -17.78 4.65 -4.88
C VAL A 403 -18.36 3.27 -5.24
N GLU A 404 -18.88 3.12 -6.45
CA GLU A 404 -19.44 1.85 -6.91
C GLU A 404 -18.36 0.83 -7.28
N LEU A 405 -17.18 1.28 -7.74
CA LEU A 405 -16.09 0.41 -8.17
C LEU A 405 -15.23 -0.13 -7.02
N THR A 406 -15.17 0.56 -5.88
CA THR A 406 -14.26 0.20 -4.79
C THR A 406 -14.87 0.26 -3.40
N GLU A 407 -15.61 1.31 -3.02
CA GLU A 407 -16.15 1.46 -1.67
C GLU A 407 -17.23 0.41 -1.36
N LEU A 408 -18.27 0.32 -2.21
CA LEU A 408 -19.34 -0.67 -2.04
C LEU A 408 -18.83 -2.12 -2.15
N PRO A 409 -17.94 -2.47 -3.10
CA PRO A 409 -17.27 -3.77 -3.11
C PRO A 409 -16.47 -4.06 -1.84
N SER A 410 -15.80 -3.06 -1.24
CA SER A 410 -15.03 -3.25 0.00
C SER A 410 -15.95 -3.55 1.19
N ILE A 411 -17.11 -2.88 1.27
CA ILE A 411 -18.13 -3.18 2.28
C ILE A 411 -18.70 -4.60 2.09
N ARG A 412 -19.05 -4.97 0.85
CA ARG A 412 -19.51 -6.34 0.53
C ARG A 412 -18.47 -7.39 0.92
N LEU A 413 -17.21 -7.12 0.63
CA LEU A 413 -16.11 -7.99 1.03
C LEU A 413 -16.03 -8.09 2.56
N GLY A 414 -16.14 -6.98 3.29
CA GLY A 414 -16.12 -6.99 4.76
C GLY A 414 -17.22 -7.87 5.36
N ARG A 415 -18.42 -7.81 4.78
CA ARG A 415 -19.56 -8.67 5.17
C ARG A 415 -19.35 -10.13 4.81
N GLN A 416 -18.85 -10.41 3.60
CA GLN A 416 -18.49 -11.76 3.16
C GLN A 416 -17.44 -12.38 4.08
N LEU A 417 -16.50 -11.57 4.56
CA LEU A 417 -15.44 -11.98 5.48
C LEU A 417 -15.87 -12.01 6.95
N GLN A 418 -17.12 -11.60 7.22
CA GLN A 418 -17.72 -11.52 8.53
C GLN A 418 -16.81 -10.75 9.50
N LEU A 419 -16.29 -9.58 9.11
CA LEU A 419 -15.44 -8.78 9.99
C LEU A 419 -16.22 -8.33 11.23
N ALA A 420 -15.56 -8.31 12.39
CA ALA A 420 -16.13 -7.78 13.63
C ALA A 420 -16.46 -6.28 13.52
N SER A 421 -17.18 -5.74 14.51
CA SER A 421 -17.58 -4.33 14.49
C SER A 421 -16.36 -3.41 14.62
N TYR A 422 -16.53 -2.16 14.18
CA TYR A 422 -15.56 -1.09 14.43
C TYR A 422 -15.16 -0.99 15.91
N ASN A 423 -16.13 -1.12 16.83
CA ASN A 423 -15.86 -1.05 18.25
C ASN A 423 -15.06 -2.25 18.79
N ASP A 424 -15.23 -3.45 18.21
CA ASP A 424 -14.43 -4.62 18.59
C ASP A 424 -12.96 -4.42 18.21
N TYR A 425 -12.70 -3.85 17.03
CA TYR A 425 -11.34 -3.50 16.62
C TYR A 425 -10.74 -2.35 17.43
N ARG A 426 -11.55 -1.36 17.87
CA ARG A 426 -11.10 -0.34 18.83
C ARG A 426 -10.62 -0.99 20.12
N GLU A 427 -11.44 -1.85 20.70
CA GLU A 427 -11.15 -2.55 21.96
C GLU A 427 -9.91 -3.44 21.84
N MET A 428 -9.82 -4.24 20.77
CA MET A 428 -8.63 -5.03 20.44
C MET A 428 -7.36 -4.16 20.42
N CYS A 429 -7.44 -2.98 19.81
CA CYS A 429 -6.33 -2.05 19.66
C CYS A 429 -6.03 -1.19 20.92
N GLY A 430 -6.72 -1.43 22.03
CA GLY A 430 -6.55 -0.69 23.28
C GLY A 430 -7.18 0.70 23.28
N PHE A 431 -8.19 0.93 22.44
CA PHE A 431 -9.08 2.09 22.53
C PHE A 431 -10.37 1.73 23.25
N PRO A 432 -10.91 2.61 24.11
CA PRO A 432 -12.26 2.44 24.62
C PRO A 432 -13.29 2.37 23.48
N ARG A 433 -14.29 1.48 23.63
CA ARG A 433 -15.47 1.45 22.76
C ARG A 433 -16.16 2.81 22.77
N VAL A 434 -16.51 3.32 21.60
CA VAL A 434 -17.36 4.51 21.50
C VAL A 434 -18.79 4.14 21.89
N THR A 435 -19.49 5.11 22.47
CA THR A 435 -20.88 4.99 22.93
C THR A 435 -21.83 5.97 22.24
N LYS A 436 -21.26 6.95 21.50
CA LYS A 436 -22.01 7.97 20.78
C LYS A 436 -21.28 8.35 19.49
N PHE A 437 -22.01 8.84 18.49
CA PHE A 437 -21.44 9.17 17.17
C PHE A 437 -20.48 10.36 17.22
N GLU A 438 -20.68 11.31 18.13
CA GLU A 438 -19.84 12.49 18.32
C GLU A 438 -18.43 12.14 18.82
N GLN A 439 -18.23 10.89 19.28
CA GLN A 439 -16.92 10.38 19.70
C GLN A 439 -16.09 9.86 18.53
N ILE A 440 -16.73 9.57 17.39
CA ILE A 440 -16.11 9.13 16.15
C ILE A 440 -15.63 10.35 15.34
N THR A 441 -16.48 11.37 15.22
CA THR A 441 -16.23 12.55 14.38
C THR A 441 -16.95 13.79 14.89
N GLY A 442 -16.37 14.97 14.65
CA GLY A 442 -17.00 16.27 14.90
C GLY A 442 -17.91 16.75 13.76
N ASP A 443 -17.99 16.03 12.64
CA ASP A 443 -18.88 16.35 11.53
C ASP A 443 -20.32 15.91 11.85
N GLU A 444 -21.19 16.87 12.15
CA GLU A 444 -22.60 16.64 12.48
C GLU A 444 -23.36 15.90 11.37
N PHE A 445 -23.03 16.15 10.10
CA PHE A 445 -23.65 15.44 8.98
C PHE A 445 -23.24 13.97 8.95
N ALA A 446 -21.97 13.68 9.26
CA ALA A 446 -21.50 12.30 9.40
C ALA A 446 -22.23 11.59 10.56
N GLN A 447 -22.37 12.27 11.70
CA GLN A 447 -23.06 11.72 12.87
C GLN A 447 -24.53 11.40 12.55
N GLU A 448 -25.23 12.31 11.88
CA GLU A 448 -26.62 12.12 11.44
C GLU A 448 -26.74 10.90 10.51
N LYS A 449 -25.92 10.83 9.46
CA LYS A 449 -25.98 9.72 8.50
C LYS A 449 -25.58 8.37 9.10
N LEU A 450 -24.56 8.33 9.93
CA LEU A 450 -24.19 7.10 10.64
C LEU A 450 -25.32 6.65 11.58
N LYS A 451 -25.99 7.58 12.28
CA LYS A 451 -27.13 7.27 13.14
C LYS A 451 -28.33 6.78 12.35
N GLU A 452 -28.64 7.40 11.22
CA GLU A 452 -29.71 6.99 10.30
C GLU A 452 -29.48 5.56 9.78
N LEU A 453 -28.25 5.24 9.39
CA LEU A 453 -27.91 3.97 8.74
C LEU A 453 -27.69 2.81 9.72
N TYR A 454 -27.07 3.07 10.89
CA TYR A 454 -26.67 2.01 11.83
C TYR A 454 -27.47 2.01 13.14
N GLY A 455 -28.14 3.11 13.49
CA GLY A 455 -28.88 3.30 14.74
C GLY A 455 -27.99 3.45 15.98
N HIS A 456 -27.06 2.52 16.20
CA HIS A 456 -26.14 2.47 17.32
C HIS A 456 -24.69 2.26 16.87
N VAL A 457 -23.72 2.83 17.60
CA VAL A 457 -22.29 2.79 17.25
C VAL A 457 -21.67 1.39 17.26
N ASP A 458 -22.23 0.46 18.04
CA ASP A 458 -21.79 -0.95 18.05
C ASP A 458 -22.15 -1.72 16.77
N ASN A 459 -23.07 -1.18 15.95
CA ASN A 459 -23.45 -1.81 14.68
C ASN A 459 -22.57 -1.34 13.52
N ILE A 460 -21.67 -0.38 13.73
CA ILE A 460 -20.83 0.17 12.67
C ILE A 460 -19.84 -0.90 12.20
N GLU A 461 -19.90 -1.21 10.90
CA GLU A 461 -18.97 -2.12 10.24
C GLU A 461 -17.53 -1.58 10.28
N PHE A 462 -16.55 -2.48 10.35
CA PHE A 462 -15.14 -2.10 10.44
C PHE A 462 -14.71 -1.07 9.38
N TYR A 463 -14.98 -1.34 8.11
CA TYR A 463 -14.59 -0.48 6.98
C TYR A 463 -15.17 0.94 7.07
N VAL A 464 -16.45 1.05 7.43
CA VAL A 464 -17.12 2.35 7.58
C VAL A 464 -16.56 3.08 8.79
N GLY A 465 -16.40 2.39 9.92
CA GLY A 465 -15.94 2.99 11.16
C GLY A 465 -14.52 3.55 11.08
N ILE A 466 -13.58 2.83 10.44
CA ILE A 466 -12.20 3.30 10.32
C ILE A 466 -12.07 4.57 9.47
N TYR A 467 -12.94 4.79 8.48
CA TYR A 467 -12.95 5.99 7.64
C TYR A 467 -13.92 7.08 8.12
N ALA A 468 -14.83 6.75 9.04
CA ALA A 468 -15.63 7.70 9.79
C ALA A 468 -14.83 8.43 10.88
N GLU A 469 -13.82 7.78 11.45
CA GLU A 469 -13.01 8.36 12.53
C GLU A 469 -12.24 9.61 12.06
N GLU A 470 -12.28 10.67 12.87
CA GLU A 470 -11.66 11.95 12.52
C GLU A 470 -10.13 11.87 12.48
N VAL A 471 -9.56 12.35 11.37
CA VAL A 471 -8.10 12.49 11.19
C VAL A 471 -7.55 13.58 12.11
N ARG A 472 -6.48 13.24 12.85
CA ARG A 472 -5.82 14.19 13.74
C ARG A 472 -5.05 15.27 12.95
N LYS A 473 -4.86 16.43 13.56
CA LYS A 473 -4.00 17.49 13.00
C LYS A 473 -2.62 16.92 12.63
N ASN A 474 -2.15 17.25 11.43
CA ASN A 474 -0.86 16.84 10.89
C ASN A 474 -0.67 15.31 10.71
N SER A 475 -1.75 14.52 10.70
CA SER A 475 -1.74 13.13 10.27
C SER A 475 -2.47 12.98 8.93
N THR A 476 -2.12 11.94 8.17
CA THR A 476 -2.80 11.62 6.90
C THR A 476 -3.99 10.70 7.09
N ILE A 477 -4.05 9.97 8.21
CA ILE A 477 -5.00 8.87 8.43
C ILE A 477 -5.63 8.89 9.84
N PRO A 478 -6.79 8.23 10.03
CA PRO A 478 -7.45 8.13 11.32
C PRO A 478 -6.66 7.33 12.39
N PRO A 479 -6.88 7.59 13.69
CA PRO A 479 -6.17 6.94 14.79
C PRO A 479 -6.17 5.40 14.79
N LEU A 480 -7.31 4.75 14.54
CA LEU A 480 -7.41 3.29 14.51
C LEU A 480 -6.67 2.72 13.29
N VAL A 481 -6.78 3.37 12.13
CA VAL A 481 -6.01 3.04 10.92
C VAL A 481 -4.51 3.12 11.22
N ALA A 482 -4.04 4.22 11.83
CA ALA A 482 -2.64 4.39 12.21
C ALA A 482 -2.16 3.33 13.22
N ARG A 483 -3.03 2.90 14.14
CA ARG A 483 -2.72 1.85 15.12
C ARG A 483 -2.53 0.50 14.44
N LEU A 484 -3.44 0.09 13.58
CA LEU A 484 -3.36 -1.17 12.84
C LEU A 484 -2.17 -1.20 11.88
N ILE A 485 -1.90 -0.09 11.18
CA ILE A 485 -0.68 0.03 10.36
C ILE A 485 0.58 -0.07 11.22
N GLY A 486 0.60 0.56 12.41
CA GLY A 486 1.74 0.47 13.32
C GLY A 486 2.00 -0.95 13.85
N ILE A 487 0.95 -1.76 13.99
CA ILE A 487 1.04 -3.17 14.40
C ILE A 487 1.67 -4.01 13.29
N ASP A 488 1.13 -3.90 12.08
CA ASP A 488 1.47 -4.80 10.97
C ASP A 488 2.67 -4.26 10.16
N ALA A 489 2.69 -2.99 9.72
CA ALA A 489 3.70 -2.51 8.76
C ALA A 489 5.16 -2.65 9.20
N PHE A 490 5.46 -2.38 10.49
CA PHE A 490 6.83 -2.56 11.00
C PHE A 490 7.21 -4.01 11.17
N SER A 491 6.29 -4.84 11.70
CA SER A 491 6.56 -6.26 11.85
C SER A 491 6.67 -6.94 10.49
N GLU A 492 5.97 -6.45 9.48
CA GLU A 492 6.08 -6.89 8.09
C GLU A 492 7.41 -6.46 7.43
N ALA A 493 7.78 -5.18 7.50
CA ALA A 493 8.99 -4.70 6.87
C ALA A 493 10.27 -5.27 7.54
N LEU A 494 10.36 -5.24 8.88
CA LEU A 494 11.58 -5.58 9.62
C LEU A 494 11.86 -7.09 9.71
N ASN A 495 10.86 -7.94 9.48
CA ASN A 495 11.04 -9.38 9.39
C ASN A 495 11.34 -9.87 7.97
N ASN A 496 11.43 -8.97 6.99
CA ASN A 496 11.84 -9.35 5.64
C ASN A 496 13.22 -10.06 5.71
N PRO A 497 13.39 -11.23 5.08
CA PRO A 497 14.63 -12.00 5.17
C PRO A 497 15.90 -11.22 4.75
N LEU A 498 15.78 -10.26 3.83
CA LEU A 498 16.90 -9.41 3.39
C LEU A 498 17.42 -8.50 4.50
N LEU A 499 16.62 -8.22 5.52
CA LEU A 499 16.99 -7.37 6.66
C LEU A 499 17.52 -8.20 7.85
N SER A 500 17.58 -9.52 7.76
CA SER A 500 18.17 -10.35 8.82
C SER A 500 19.68 -10.07 8.97
N PRO A 501 20.26 -10.08 10.19
CA PRO A 501 21.65 -9.66 10.40
C PRO A 501 22.70 -10.45 9.61
N THR A 502 22.44 -11.74 9.36
CA THR A 502 23.35 -12.59 8.59
C THR A 502 23.30 -12.33 7.09
N ILE A 503 22.25 -11.65 6.62
CA ILE A 503 22.01 -11.35 5.19
C ILE A 503 22.22 -9.86 4.90
N PHE A 504 21.88 -8.97 5.83
CA PHE A 504 21.91 -7.52 5.62
C PHE A 504 23.34 -6.95 5.69
N ASN A 505 24.19 -7.32 4.74
CA ASN A 505 25.61 -6.95 4.71
C ASN A 505 26.17 -6.87 3.29
N LYS A 506 27.43 -6.42 3.19
CA LYS A 506 28.13 -6.20 1.91
C LYS A 506 28.32 -7.45 1.07
N ASP A 507 28.31 -8.65 1.65
CA ASP A 507 28.52 -9.88 0.89
C ASP A 507 27.25 -10.24 0.08
N THR A 508 26.07 -9.97 0.64
CA THR A 508 24.79 -10.14 -0.05
C THR A 508 24.57 -9.10 -1.14
N PHE A 509 24.86 -7.83 -0.86
CA PHE A 509 24.53 -6.72 -1.76
C PHE A 509 25.69 -6.27 -2.65
N SER A 510 26.87 -6.87 -2.52
CA SER A 510 28.17 -6.33 -2.95
C SER A 510 28.59 -5.04 -2.20
N PRO A 511 29.90 -4.73 -2.12
CA PRO A 511 30.38 -3.43 -1.65
C PRO A 511 29.72 -2.23 -2.35
N VAL A 512 29.56 -2.28 -3.67
CA VAL A 512 28.98 -1.18 -4.47
C VAL A 512 27.48 -1.03 -4.20
N GLY A 513 26.74 -2.14 -4.21
CA GLY A 513 25.32 -2.13 -3.87
C GLY A 513 25.05 -1.67 -2.44
N TRP A 514 25.92 -2.04 -1.49
CA TRP A 514 25.84 -1.54 -0.12
C TRP A 514 25.97 -0.02 -0.05
N GLU A 515 26.94 0.56 -0.75
CA GLU A 515 27.11 2.02 -0.82
C GLU A 515 25.87 2.70 -1.41
N ILE A 516 25.29 2.15 -2.49
CA ILE A 516 24.07 2.68 -3.10
C ILE A 516 22.88 2.64 -2.12
N ILE A 517 22.71 1.56 -1.36
CA ILE A 517 21.68 1.44 -0.32
C ILE A 517 21.88 2.51 0.76
N GLN A 518 23.13 2.71 1.22
CA GLN A 518 23.44 3.68 2.25
C GLN A 518 23.19 5.11 1.77
N ASN A 519 23.53 5.43 0.52
CA ASN A 519 23.45 6.77 -0.06
C ASN A 519 22.07 7.14 -0.61
N THR A 520 21.20 6.17 -0.93
CA THR A 520 19.82 6.46 -1.33
C THR A 520 18.98 6.79 -0.09
N LYS A 521 18.47 8.03 0.02
CA LYS A 521 17.70 8.48 1.19
C LYS A 521 16.23 8.72 0.87
N THR A 522 15.93 9.15 -0.34
CA THR A 522 14.58 9.60 -0.73
C THR A 522 14.13 9.02 -2.06
N VAL A 523 12.81 9.06 -2.32
CA VAL A 523 12.26 8.81 -3.68
C VAL A 523 12.84 9.79 -4.69
N SER A 524 13.16 11.02 -4.30
CA SER A 524 13.80 12.01 -5.17
C SER A 524 15.19 11.55 -5.66
N ASP A 525 15.98 10.89 -4.82
CA ASP A 525 17.28 10.35 -5.21
C ASP A 525 17.14 9.26 -6.28
N LEU A 526 16.10 8.41 -6.17
CA LEU A 526 15.78 7.39 -7.15
C LEU A 526 15.37 8.02 -8.48
N VAL A 527 14.47 9.01 -8.47
CA VAL A 527 14.01 9.65 -9.70
C VAL A 527 15.16 10.37 -10.41
N ASN A 528 15.94 11.17 -9.69
CA ASN A 528 16.97 12.01 -10.30
C ASN A 528 18.17 11.26 -10.91
N ARG A 529 18.32 9.96 -10.63
CA ARG A 529 19.33 9.10 -11.27
C ARG A 529 18.77 8.19 -12.36
N ASN A 530 17.45 8.18 -12.56
CA ASN A 530 16.74 7.35 -13.55
C ASN A 530 15.97 8.16 -14.60
N VAL A 531 16.27 9.45 -14.70
CA VAL A 531 15.77 10.36 -15.75
C VAL A 531 16.91 10.68 -16.72
N PRO A 532 16.60 11.09 -17.97
CA PRO A 532 17.62 11.54 -18.91
C PRO A 532 18.55 12.60 -18.30
N PRO A 533 19.85 12.61 -18.66
CA PRO A 533 20.78 13.63 -18.19
C PRO A 533 20.27 15.04 -18.51
N SER A 534 20.12 15.87 -17.48
CA SER A 534 19.75 17.27 -17.61
C SER A 534 20.27 18.07 -16.41
N GLU A 535 20.39 19.39 -16.55
CA GLU A 535 20.74 20.28 -15.44
C GLU A 535 19.61 20.37 -14.39
N LYS A 536 18.38 20.05 -14.79
CA LYS A 536 17.21 20.10 -13.91
C LYS A 536 17.19 18.88 -12.97
N LYS A 537 17.08 19.17 -11.67
CA LYS A 537 16.71 18.17 -10.66
C LYS A 537 15.22 18.26 -10.36
N TYR A 538 14.54 17.12 -10.36
CA TYR A 538 13.11 17.02 -10.07
C TYR A 538 12.87 16.90 -8.57
N LYS A 539 11.98 17.74 -8.04
CA LYS A 539 11.54 17.64 -6.64
C LYS A 539 10.40 16.63 -6.54
N VAL A 540 10.65 15.52 -5.86
CA VAL A 540 9.68 14.43 -5.67
C VAL A 540 9.56 14.16 -4.18
N THR A 541 8.34 14.29 -3.64
CA THR A 541 8.09 14.25 -2.20
C THR A 541 6.63 13.88 -1.91
N PHE A 542 6.39 13.27 -0.76
CA PHE A 542 5.05 13.07 -0.23
C PHE A 542 4.47 14.33 0.43
N ASP A 543 5.31 15.26 0.88
CA ASP A 543 4.92 16.46 1.62
C ASP A 543 4.61 17.65 0.69
N LEU A 544 3.47 18.32 0.95
CA LEU A 544 3.06 19.56 0.28
C LEU A 544 3.88 20.79 0.65
#